data_AF-A0A4Q2G9X9-F1
#
_entry.id   AF-A0A4Q2G9X9-F1
#
_cell.length_a   1.000
_cell.length_b   1.000
_cell.length_c   1.000
_cell.angle_alpha   90.00
_cell.angle_beta   90.00
_cell.angle_gamma   90.00
#
_symmetry.space_group_name_H-M   'P 1'
#
loop_
_entity.id
_entity.type
_entity.pdbx_description
1 polymer ?
#
loop_
_entity_poly.entity_id
_entity_poly.type
_entity_poly.pdbx_seq_one_letter_code
_entity_poly.pdbx_strand_id
1 'polypeptide(L)'
;MPLLPEEPQIHESAQGPRATPASGRTAPTPRPVPGPRPVAPPRPGRPGPARPMPPAQRTPHAAAPKPGPAAPAVPAPAASRPAPADGAAAPVPQIQLIPASAEGALDAAEEAVDLLLDTGRAPGDVLVVTTGDPHPWATHELSFGEAAYWAQHDAGDDVFYADAAALGRAAARPVVVVAVNGGEESALAALPEAVTRAGALLIVCGDPQRINSVLGAGV
;
A
#
# COMPACT_ATOMS: atom_id res chain seq x y z
N MET A 1 68.80 10.71 6.08
CA MET A 1 68.57 9.39 6.73
C MET A 1 68.45 9.65 8.23
N PRO A 2 67.42 9.19 8.97
CA PRO A 2 66.26 8.31 8.65
C PRO A 2 64.88 9.02 8.84
N LEU A 3 63.79 8.72 8.12
CA LEU A 3 62.81 7.58 8.15
C LEU A 3 61.84 7.59 9.35
N LEU A 4 60.59 8.01 9.10
CA LEU A 4 59.34 7.59 9.79
C LEU A 4 58.70 6.44 8.93
N PRO A 5 57.73 5.64 9.42
CA PRO A 5 57.29 5.32 10.78
C PRO A 5 57.29 3.79 11.06
N GLU A 6 57.25 3.40 12.33
CA GLU A 6 57.09 2.01 12.79
C GLU A 6 55.62 1.57 12.69
N GLU A 7 55.30 0.70 11.73
CA GLU A 7 54.04 -0.06 11.71
C GLU A 7 54.13 -1.25 12.67
N PRO A 8 53.11 -1.49 13.53
CA PRO A 8 53.09 -2.67 14.37
C PRO A 8 52.80 -3.94 13.53
N GLN A 9 53.78 -4.84 13.50
CA GLN A 9 53.68 -6.16 12.89
C GLN A 9 52.59 -7.02 13.58
N ILE A 10 51.48 -7.23 12.89
CA ILE A 10 50.51 -8.29 13.22
C ILE A 10 51.17 -9.65 13.06
N HIS A 11 51.32 -10.38 14.16
CA HIS A 11 51.85 -11.73 14.16
C HIS A 11 50.76 -12.71 13.71
N GLU A 12 50.92 -13.27 12.52
CA GLU A 12 50.20 -14.44 12.03
C GLU A 12 50.56 -15.66 12.88
N SER A 13 49.78 -15.92 13.94
CA SER A 13 49.88 -17.15 14.70
C SER A 13 49.04 -18.24 14.04
N ALA A 14 49.74 -19.10 13.30
CA ALA A 14 49.23 -20.33 12.76
C ALA A 14 48.80 -21.32 13.88
N GLN A 15 47.60 -21.84 13.71
CA GLN A 15 47.27 -23.27 13.78
C GLN A 15 47.53 -24.04 15.10
N GLY A 16 46.47 -24.22 15.89
CA GLY A 16 46.34 -25.27 16.91
C GLY A 16 45.27 -26.30 16.48
N PRO A 17 45.50 -27.63 16.60
CA PRO A 17 44.57 -28.65 16.13
C PRO A 17 43.64 -29.19 17.23
N ARG A 18 42.55 -29.81 16.74
CA ARG A 18 41.78 -30.93 17.33
C ARG A 18 40.39 -30.58 17.90
N ALA A 19 39.40 -30.62 17.00
CA ALA A 19 38.02 -30.93 17.36
C ALA A 19 37.75 -32.42 17.09
N THR A 20 37.25 -33.14 18.10
CA THR A 20 36.76 -34.51 18.02
C THR A 20 35.43 -34.57 17.26
N PRO A 21 35.22 -35.49 16.30
CA PRO A 21 33.91 -35.62 15.68
C PRO A 21 32.96 -36.36 16.63
N ALA A 22 31.89 -35.67 17.04
CA ALA A 22 30.75 -36.29 17.69
C ALA A 22 29.94 -37.06 16.65
N SER A 23 29.65 -38.32 16.99
CA SER A 23 28.79 -39.23 16.23
C SER A 23 27.32 -38.79 16.32
N GLY A 24 26.60 -38.84 15.20
CA GLY A 24 25.13 -38.87 15.19
C GLY A 24 24.43 -37.64 14.62
N ARG A 25 24.44 -37.50 13.28
CA ARG A 25 23.30 -36.91 12.56
C ARG A 25 23.02 -37.75 11.32
N THR A 26 21.98 -38.56 11.40
CA THR A 26 21.31 -39.14 10.25
C THR A 26 20.81 -37.99 9.37
N ALA A 27 21.35 -37.89 8.16
CA ALA A 27 20.86 -36.97 7.14
C ALA A 27 19.42 -37.35 6.76
N PRO A 28 18.48 -36.39 6.67
CA PRO A 28 17.17 -36.67 6.11
C PRO A 28 17.32 -36.88 4.60
N THR A 29 16.93 -38.06 4.13
CA THR A 29 16.81 -38.39 2.70
C THR A 29 15.90 -37.36 2.02
N PRO A 30 16.31 -36.76 0.89
CA PRO A 30 15.44 -35.84 0.15
C PRO A 30 14.17 -36.57 -0.28
N ARG A 31 12.99 -36.03 0.08
CA ARG A 31 11.73 -36.53 -0.47
C ARG A 31 11.69 -36.26 -1.98
N PRO A 32 11.19 -37.20 -2.81
CA PRO A 32 10.95 -36.93 -4.22
C PRO A 32 9.95 -35.77 -4.36
N VAL A 33 10.37 -34.72 -5.06
CA VAL A 33 9.47 -33.64 -5.50
C VAL A 33 8.48 -34.20 -6.53
N PRO A 34 7.16 -34.04 -6.34
CA PRO A 34 6.19 -34.34 -7.38
C PRO A 34 6.49 -33.49 -8.61
N GLY A 35 6.84 -34.15 -9.72
CA GLY A 35 7.09 -33.48 -11.00
C GLY A 35 5.86 -32.71 -11.50
N PRO A 36 6.06 -31.72 -12.39
CA PRO A 36 4.96 -30.95 -12.97
C PRO A 36 4.00 -31.88 -13.73
N ARG A 37 2.70 -31.76 -13.46
CA ARG A 37 1.67 -32.51 -14.19
C ARG A 37 1.66 -32.04 -15.66
N PRO A 38 1.52 -32.95 -16.64
CA PRO A 38 1.34 -32.56 -18.04
C PRO A 38 0.08 -31.70 -18.22
N VAL A 39 0.25 -30.54 -18.86
CA VAL A 39 -0.84 -29.67 -19.30
C VAL A 39 -1.60 -30.38 -20.41
N ALA A 40 -2.92 -30.52 -20.26
CA ALA A 40 -3.78 -31.06 -21.30
C ALA A 40 -3.77 -30.15 -22.55
N PRO A 41 -3.74 -30.70 -23.77
CA PRO A 41 -3.77 -29.90 -24.98
C PRO A 41 -5.11 -29.15 -25.12
N PRO A 42 -5.11 -27.91 -25.64
CA PRO A 42 -6.34 -27.18 -25.91
C PRO A 42 -7.16 -27.93 -26.96
N ARG A 43 -8.46 -28.13 -26.66
CA ARG A 43 -9.41 -28.71 -27.60
C ARG A 43 -9.59 -27.80 -28.82
N PRO A 44 -9.57 -28.34 -30.05
CA PRO A 44 -9.86 -27.57 -31.26
C PRO A 44 -11.30 -27.02 -31.29
N GLY A 45 -11.37 -25.71 -31.55
CA GLY A 45 -12.44 -24.92 -32.18
C GLY A 45 -13.90 -25.39 -32.14
N ARG A 46 -14.77 -24.51 -31.63
CA ARG A 46 -16.13 -24.37 -32.14
C ARG A 46 -16.37 -22.91 -32.59
N PRO A 47 -16.49 -22.65 -33.90
CA PRO A 47 -16.81 -21.33 -34.42
C PRO A 47 -18.24 -20.94 -34.02
N GLY A 48 -18.38 -19.84 -33.28
CA GLY A 48 -19.66 -19.17 -33.06
C GLY A 48 -19.98 -18.23 -34.23
N PRO A 49 -21.26 -18.08 -34.62
CA PRO A 49 -21.63 -17.33 -35.81
C PRO A 49 -21.45 -15.81 -35.63
N ALA A 50 -20.93 -15.18 -36.68
CA ALA A 50 -20.70 -13.75 -36.80
C ALA A 50 -22.01 -12.95 -36.73
N ARG A 51 -22.01 -11.88 -35.94
CA ARG A 51 -23.12 -10.93 -35.84
C ARG A 51 -23.03 -9.92 -37.01
N PRO A 52 -24.10 -9.73 -37.82
CA PRO A 52 -24.05 -8.83 -38.97
C PRO A 52 -24.08 -7.35 -38.58
N MET A 53 -23.24 -6.54 -39.26
CA MET A 53 -23.32 -5.09 -39.30
C MET A 53 -24.54 -4.63 -40.14
N PRO A 54 -25.17 -3.48 -39.83
CA PRO A 54 -26.11 -2.84 -40.75
C PRO A 54 -25.38 -1.99 -41.82
N PRO A 55 -25.87 -1.95 -43.07
CA PRO A 55 -25.21 -1.26 -44.18
C PRO A 55 -25.58 0.23 -44.27
N ALA A 56 -24.63 1.00 -44.79
CA ALA A 56 -24.82 2.34 -45.33
C ALA A 56 -25.62 2.30 -46.65
N GLN A 57 -26.54 3.25 -46.85
CA GLN A 57 -27.13 3.54 -48.16
C GLN A 57 -27.22 5.06 -48.41
N ARG A 58 -27.19 5.37 -49.71
CA ARG A 58 -26.73 6.59 -50.39
C ARG A 58 -27.79 7.71 -50.49
N THR A 59 -27.27 8.92 -50.69
CA THR A 59 -27.89 10.19 -51.16
C THR A 59 -28.58 10.06 -52.55
N PRO A 60 -29.46 10.99 -53.02
CA PRO A 60 -29.00 12.25 -53.70
C PRO A 60 -29.93 13.51 -53.68
N HIS A 61 -29.31 14.68 -53.93
CA HIS A 61 -29.77 15.92 -54.64
C HIS A 61 -31.10 16.63 -54.23
N ALA A 62 -31.30 17.96 -54.26
CA ALA A 62 -30.52 19.19 -54.44
C ALA A 62 -31.49 20.39 -54.20
N ALA A 63 -30.97 21.54 -53.74
CA ALA A 63 -31.34 22.91 -54.13
C ALA A 63 -30.98 23.93 -53.02
N ALA A 64 -30.14 24.91 -53.34
CA ALA A 64 -29.86 26.14 -52.58
C ALA A 64 -30.73 27.31 -53.15
N PRO A 65 -30.67 28.60 -52.70
CA PRO A 65 -29.87 29.22 -51.62
C PRO A 65 -30.55 30.35 -50.75
N LYS A 66 -29.86 30.71 -49.64
CA LYS A 66 -29.77 32.03 -48.91
C LYS A 66 -30.99 32.60 -48.12
N PRO A 67 -30.83 33.52 -47.13
CA PRO A 67 -29.63 34.20 -46.59
C PRO A 67 -29.50 34.25 -45.03
N GLY A 68 -28.33 34.65 -44.51
CA GLY A 68 -28.23 35.38 -43.23
C GLY A 68 -27.57 34.68 -42.04
N PRO A 69 -27.06 35.43 -41.05
CA PRO A 69 -25.76 35.18 -40.42
C PRO A 69 -25.80 34.64 -38.98
N ALA A 70 -24.63 34.19 -38.52
CA ALA A 70 -24.17 34.08 -37.12
C ALA A 70 -24.87 33.07 -36.18
N ALA A 71 -24.08 32.13 -35.63
CA ALA A 71 -24.16 31.75 -34.22
C ALA A 71 -22.92 30.91 -33.80
N PRO A 72 -22.50 30.98 -32.52
CA PRO A 72 -21.22 30.47 -32.01
C PRO A 72 -21.29 29.03 -31.48
N ALA A 73 -20.10 28.49 -31.20
CA ALA A 73 -19.82 27.14 -30.75
C ALA A 73 -20.62 26.67 -29.52
N VAL A 74 -21.09 25.43 -29.58
CA VAL A 74 -21.63 24.66 -28.45
C VAL A 74 -20.47 24.05 -27.64
N PRO A 75 -20.39 24.25 -26.31
CA PRO A 75 -19.46 23.51 -25.46
C PRO A 75 -20.08 22.18 -24.99
N ALA A 76 -19.22 21.16 -24.87
CA ALA A 76 -19.52 19.84 -24.33
C ALA A 76 -19.85 19.89 -22.82
N PRO A 77 -20.64 18.92 -22.29
CA PRO A 77 -21.08 18.96 -20.90
C PRO A 77 -19.94 18.60 -19.93
N ALA A 78 -19.65 19.51 -19.01
CA ALA A 78 -18.77 19.29 -17.87
C ALA A 78 -19.45 18.36 -16.87
N ALA A 79 -18.70 17.33 -16.42
CA ALA A 79 -19.10 16.49 -15.30
C ALA A 79 -19.18 17.34 -14.02
N SER A 80 -20.38 17.40 -13.43
CA SER A 80 -20.63 18.11 -12.19
C SER A 80 -19.85 17.49 -11.03
N ARG A 81 -18.82 18.19 -10.56
CA ARG A 81 -18.20 17.94 -9.24
C ARG A 81 -19.14 18.50 -8.16
N PRO A 82 -19.58 17.72 -7.16
CA PRO A 82 -20.38 18.29 -6.08
C PRO A 82 -19.52 19.25 -5.26
N ALA A 83 -20.03 20.45 -5.02
CA ALA A 83 -19.48 21.35 -4.01
C ALA A 83 -19.75 20.79 -2.60
N PRO A 84 -18.88 21.01 -1.60
CA PRO A 84 -19.14 20.56 -0.25
C PRO A 84 -20.29 21.38 0.33
N ALA A 85 -21.33 20.68 0.78
CA ALA A 85 -22.42 21.27 1.54
C ALA A 85 -21.89 21.62 2.95
N ASP A 86 -22.06 22.88 3.35
CA ASP A 86 -21.89 23.37 4.70
C ASP A 86 -22.62 22.47 5.71
N GLY A 87 -21.89 22.01 6.74
CA GLY A 87 -22.47 21.51 7.99
C GLY A 87 -22.83 20.02 8.08
N ALA A 88 -22.47 19.17 7.12
CA ALA A 88 -22.59 17.73 7.30
C ALA A 88 -21.47 17.23 8.22
N ALA A 89 -21.82 16.53 9.31
CA ALA A 89 -20.85 15.78 10.09
C ALA A 89 -20.00 14.94 9.13
N ALA A 90 -18.66 15.02 9.27
CA ALA A 90 -17.77 14.24 8.43
C ALA A 90 -18.21 12.77 8.48
N PRO A 91 -18.34 12.09 7.31
CA PRO A 91 -18.75 10.70 7.29
C PRO A 91 -17.79 9.89 8.16
N VAL A 92 -18.34 9.10 9.09
CA VAL A 92 -17.54 8.23 9.95
C VAL A 92 -16.96 7.12 9.07
N PRO A 93 -15.64 6.88 9.09
CA PRO A 93 -15.05 5.84 8.27
C PRO A 93 -15.58 4.47 8.68
N GLN A 94 -15.71 3.56 7.72
CA GLN A 94 -15.91 2.15 8.02
C GLN A 94 -14.65 1.62 8.72
N ILE A 95 -14.80 0.97 9.87
CA ILE A 95 -13.69 0.36 10.59
C ILE A 95 -13.66 -1.14 10.30
N GLN A 96 -12.51 -1.66 9.87
CA GLN A 96 -12.22 -3.07 9.70
C GLN A 96 -11.08 -3.47 10.64
N LEU A 97 -11.20 -4.65 11.24
CA LEU A 97 -10.21 -5.19 12.16
C LEU A 97 -9.56 -6.44 11.57
N ILE A 98 -8.23 -6.46 11.54
CA ILE A 98 -7.42 -7.62 11.17
C ILE A 98 -6.70 -8.10 12.43
N PRO A 99 -7.09 -9.25 13.00
CA PRO A 99 -6.43 -9.78 14.20
C PRO A 99 -4.95 -10.10 13.94
N ALA A 100 -4.06 -9.53 14.73
CA ALA A 100 -2.63 -9.80 14.71
C ALA A 100 -2.02 -9.60 16.11
N SER A 101 -0.89 -10.24 16.40
CA SER A 101 -0.10 -9.86 17.59
C SER A 101 0.58 -8.50 17.36
N ALA A 102 1.16 -7.90 18.39
CA ALA A 102 1.92 -6.66 18.22
C ALA A 102 3.10 -6.83 17.23
N GLU A 103 3.78 -7.97 17.30
CA GLU A 103 4.91 -8.30 16.42
C GLU A 103 4.47 -8.55 14.97
N GLY A 104 3.28 -9.13 14.77
CA GLY A 104 2.74 -9.42 13.44
C GLY A 104 1.84 -8.32 12.87
N ALA A 105 1.63 -7.22 13.60
CA ALA A 105 0.72 -6.16 13.19
C ALA A 105 1.22 -5.41 11.94
N LEU A 106 2.54 -5.28 11.79
CA LEU A 106 3.16 -4.66 10.63
C LEU A 106 2.97 -5.52 9.38
N ASP A 107 3.33 -6.80 9.45
CA ASP A 107 3.12 -7.77 8.35
C ASP A 107 1.65 -7.82 7.92
N ALA A 108 0.72 -7.85 8.89
CA ALA A 108 -0.72 -7.84 8.60
C ALA A 108 -1.18 -6.53 7.92
N ALA A 109 -0.55 -5.39 8.23
CA ALA A 109 -0.82 -4.13 7.57
C ALA A 109 -0.28 -4.11 6.14
N GLU A 110 0.92 -4.66 5.90
CA GLU A 110 1.50 -4.78 4.56
C GLU A 110 0.63 -5.67 3.65
N GLU A 111 0.19 -6.83 4.13
CA GLU A 111 -0.73 -7.70 3.38
C GLU A 111 -2.07 -7.01 3.08
N ALA A 112 -2.58 -6.18 3.99
CA ALA A 112 -3.79 -5.40 3.77
C ALA A 112 -3.59 -4.31 2.70
N VAL A 113 -2.42 -3.66 2.67
CA VAL A 113 -2.04 -2.71 1.63
C VAL A 113 -1.95 -3.42 0.29
N ASP A 114 -1.27 -4.55 0.20
CA ASP A 114 -1.15 -5.34 -1.03
C ASP A 114 -2.54 -5.70 -1.61
N LEU A 115 -3.45 -6.17 -0.76
CA LEU A 115 -4.82 -6.47 -1.16
C LEU A 115 -5.58 -5.23 -1.67
N LEU A 116 -5.40 -4.07 -1.02
CA LEU A 116 -6.01 -2.82 -1.47
C LEU A 116 -5.50 -2.44 -2.86
N LEU A 117 -4.20 -2.54 -3.10
CA LEU A 117 -3.59 -2.21 -4.39
C LEU A 117 -4.03 -3.19 -5.48
N ASP A 118 -4.04 -4.50 -5.19
CA ASP A 118 -4.48 -5.55 -6.11
C ASP A 118 -5.96 -5.40 -6.51
N THR A 119 -6.79 -4.85 -5.61
CA THR A 119 -8.20 -4.57 -5.87
C THR A 119 -8.43 -3.21 -6.56
N GLY A 120 -7.36 -2.48 -6.87
CA GLY A 120 -7.38 -1.26 -7.69
C GLY A 120 -7.47 0.04 -6.89
N ARG A 121 -7.22 0.01 -5.58
CA ARG A 121 -7.02 1.25 -4.81
C ARG A 121 -5.78 1.97 -5.33
N ALA A 122 -5.90 3.27 -5.62
CA ALA A 122 -4.71 4.04 -5.98
C ALA A 122 -3.75 4.15 -4.76
N PRO A 123 -2.43 3.97 -4.95
CA PRO A 123 -1.43 4.07 -3.88
C PRO A 123 -1.52 5.35 -3.06
N GLY A 124 -1.67 6.49 -3.76
CA GLY A 124 -1.84 7.83 -3.19
C GLY A 124 -3.03 8.00 -2.24
N ASP A 125 -3.97 7.07 -2.24
CA ASP A 125 -5.14 7.09 -1.36
C ASP A 125 -4.96 6.29 -0.06
N VAL A 126 -3.80 5.65 0.12
CA VAL A 126 -3.49 4.79 1.27
C VAL A 126 -2.45 5.47 2.17
N LEU A 127 -2.78 5.57 3.45
CA LEU A 127 -1.86 5.96 4.52
C LEU A 127 -1.66 4.76 5.45
N VAL A 128 -0.42 4.36 5.68
CA VAL A 128 -0.06 3.35 6.67
C VAL A 128 0.48 4.04 7.92
N VAL A 129 0.00 3.65 9.09
CA VAL A 129 0.41 4.22 10.38
C VAL A 129 0.95 3.12 11.27
N THR A 130 2.16 3.28 11.80
CA THR A 130 2.72 2.41 12.85
C THR A 130 2.60 3.10 14.20
N THR A 131 2.29 2.35 15.25
CA THR A 131 2.15 2.88 16.63
C THR A 131 3.37 2.64 17.51
N GLY A 132 4.23 1.70 17.11
CA GLY A 132 5.50 1.37 17.76
C GLY A 132 6.67 1.69 16.84
N ASP A 133 7.50 0.68 16.55
CA ASP A 133 8.63 0.87 15.63
C ASP A 133 8.15 1.34 14.25
N PRO A 134 8.84 2.31 13.61
CA PRO A 134 8.49 2.79 12.29
C PRO A 134 8.69 1.72 11.24
N HIS A 135 7.92 1.80 10.16
CA HIS A 135 8.08 0.89 9.02
C HIS A 135 9.53 0.96 8.46
N PRO A 136 10.17 -0.17 8.11
CA PRO A 136 11.56 -0.20 7.61
C PRO A 136 11.78 0.69 6.38
N TRP A 137 10.80 0.70 5.45
CA TRP A 137 10.82 1.61 4.29
C TRP A 137 10.81 3.09 4.70
N ALA A 138 9.93 3.51 5.62
CA ALA A 138 9.89 4.88 6.12
C ALA A 138 11.23 5.29 6.76
N THR A 139 11.84 4.38 7.53
CA THR A 139 13.15 4.58 8.14
C THR A 139 14.24 4.80 7.09
N HIS A 140 14.22 4.01 6.01
CA HIS A 140 15.15 4.16 4.89
C HIS A 140 14.96 5.51 4.17
N GLU A 141 13.73 5.86 3.81
CA GLU A 141 13.44 7.10 3.08
C GLU A 141 13.77 8.35 3.89
N LEU A 142 13.43 8.35 5.19
CA LEU A 142 13.77 9.44 6.11
C LEU A 142 15.29 9.65 6.22
N SER A 143 16.11 8.63 6.00
CA SER A 143 17.57 8.76 6.00
C SER A 143 18.10 9.66 4.88
N PHE A 144 17.32 9.87 3.81
CA PHE A 144 17.64 10.81 2.74
C PHE A 144 17.16 12.25 3.02
N GLY A 145 16.40 12.45 4.09
CA GLY A 145 16.02 13.77 4.59
C GLY A 145 14.52 13.95 4.75
N GLU A 146 14.14 14.49 5.91
CA GLU A 146 12.74 14.67 6.32
C GLU A 146 11.93 15.53 5.33
N ALA A 147 12.51 16.62 4.83
CA ALA A 147 11.81 17.52 3.91
C ALA A 147 11.45 16.83 2.59
N ALA A 148 12.36 16.00 2.04
CA ALA A 148 12.09 15.24 0.83
C ALA A 148 11.03 14.16 1.07
N TYR A 149 11.09 13.48 2.22
CA TYR A 149 10.12 12.48 2.62
C TYR A 149 8.70 13.03 2.70
N TRP A 150 8.51 14.16 3.41
CA TRP A 150 7.18 14.77 3.50
C TRP A 150 6.69 15.39 2.19
N ALA A 151 7.59 15.78 1.29
CA ALA A 151 7.18 16.18 -0.05
C ALA A 151 6.53 15.02 -0.84
N GLN A 152 6.91 13.75 -0.57
CA GLN A 152 6.24 12.57 -1.16
C GLN A 152 4.80 12.44 -0.64
N HIS A 153 4.59 12.71 0.66
CA HIS A 153 3.24 12.74 1.23
C HIS A 153 2.37 13.79 0.53
N ASP A 154 2.90 15.00 0.33
CA ASP A 154 2.19 16.12 -0.28
C ASP A 154 1.93 15.90 -1.78
N ALA A 155 2.81 15.18 -2.48
CA ALA A 155 2.61 14.78 -3.86
C ALA A 155 1.43 13.80 -4.00
N GLY A 156 1.28 12.88 -3.04
CA GLY A 156 0.14 11.96 -3.01
C GLY A 156 0.15 10.94 -4.15
N ASP A 157 1.32 10.62 -4.70
CA ASP A 157 1.45 9.69 -5.83
C ASP A 157 1.59 8.22 -5.38
N ASP A 158 2.04 7.98 -4.15
CA ASP A 158 2.35 6.64 -3.62
C ASP A 158 1.74 6.40 -2.23
N VAL A 159 1.77 5.16 -1.75
CA VAL A 159 1.46 4.78 -0.36
C VAL A 159 2.40 5.55 0.55
N PHE A 160 1.84 6.24 1.54
CA PHE A 160 2.64 6.95 2.53
C PHE A 160 2.63 6.19 3.85
N TYR A 161 3.79 6.09 4.48
CA TYR A 161 3.97 5.47 5.78
C TYR A 161 4.22 6.58 6.80
N ALA A 162 3.63 6.50 7.98
CA ALA A 162 3.83 7.47 9.03
C ALA A 162 3.94 6.78 10.38
N ASP A 163 4.80 7.31 11.24
CA ASP A 163 4.73 7.01 12.65
C ASP A 163 3.54 7.74 13.29
N ALA A 164 2.93 7.15 14.32
CA ALA A 164 1.80 7.73 15.04
C ALA A 164 2.09 9.12 15.60
N ALA A 165 3.33 9.42 16.04
CA ALA A 165 3.70 10.75 16.52
C ALA A 165 3.65 11.82 15.41
N ALA A 166 3.72 11.42 14.14
CA ALA A 166 3.64 12.29 12.98
C ALA A 166 2.24 12.39 12.36
N LEU A 167 1.25 11.67 12.91
CA LEU A 167 -0.10 11.61 12.37
C LEU A 167 -0.80 12.98 12.38
N GLY A 168 -0.43 13.86 13.33
CA GLY A 168 -0.81 15.27 13.40
C GLY A 168 -0.49 16.08 12.15
N ARG A 169 0.57 15.70 11.44
CA ARG A 169 1.04 16.36 10.22
C ARG A 169 0.46 15.72 8.95
N ALA A 170 0.17 14.43 8.98
CA ALA A 170 -0.34 13.70 7.83
C ALA A 170 -1.71 14.24 7.40
N ALA A 171 -1.92 14.39 6.09
CA ALA A 171 -3.21 14.73 5.52
C ALA A 171 -4.14 13.52 5.58
N ALA A 172 -5.45 13.78 5.61
CA ALA A 172 -6.43 12.73 5.51
C ALA A 172 -6.35 12.02 4.16
N ARG A 173 -6.49 10.70 4.17
CA ARG A 173 -6.54 9.85 2.97
C ARG A 173 -7.81 9.00 2.99
N PRO A 174 -8.34 8.61 1.81
CA PRO A 174 -9.54 7.76 1.77
C PRO A 174 -9.40 6.46 2.57
N VAL A 175 -8.20 5.87 2.61
CA VAL A 175 -7.92 4.65 3.38
C VAL A 175 -6.74 4.86 4.32
N VAL A 176 -6.92 4.52 5.58
CA VAL A 176 -5.85 4.46 6.58
C VAL A 176 -5.72 3.02 7.08
N VAL A 177 -4.51 2.49 7.10
CA VAL A 177 -4.17 1.18 7.66
C VAL A 177 -3.27 1.41 8.88
N VAL A 178 -3.67 0.93 10.05
CA VAL A 178 -2.93 1.13 11.31
C VAL A 178 -2.37 -0.20 11.78
N ALA A 179 -1.05 -0.30 11.88
CA ALA A 179 -0.35 -1.37 12.57
C ALA A 179 -0.22 -1.04 14.06
N VAL A 180 -0.92 -1.78 14.91
CA VAL A 180 -0.84 -1.64 16.38
C VAL A 180 0.35 -2.45 16.92
N ASN A 181 1.55 -2.10 16.46
CA ASN A 181 2.83 -2.70 16.84
C ASN A 181 3.49 -2.07 18.08
N GLY A 182 2.86 -1.06 18.69
CA GLY A 182 3.34 -0.37 19.89
C GLY A 182 2.70 -0.85 21.20
N GLY A 183 2.91 -0.05 22.26
CA GLY A 183 2.27 -0.25 23.56
C GLY A 183 0.79 0.16 23.59
N GLU A 184 0.13 -0.03 24.73
CA GLU A 184 -1.30 0.31 24.90
C GLU A 184 -1.53 1.82 24.83
N GLU A 185 -0.65 2.60 25.45
CA GLU A 185 -0.69 4.07 25.42
C GLU A 185 -0.55 4.61 23.99
N SER A 186 0.37 4.04 23.20
CA SER A 186 0.52 4.41 21.79
C SER A 186 -0.74 4.12 20.98
N ALA A 187 -1.39 2.98 21.21
CA ALA A 187 -2.67 2.65 20.57
C ALA A 187 -3.79 3.61 20.98
N LEU A 188 -3.87 3.94 22.27
CA LEU A 188 -4.87 4.86 22.82
C LEU A 188 -4.73 6.27 22.23
N ALA A 189 -3.50 6.73 22.01
CA ALA A 189 -3.24 8.02 21.38
C ALA A 189 -3.49 8.00 19.86
N ALA A 190 -3.03 6.95 19.16
CA ALA A 190 -3.03 6.91 17.70
C ALA A 190 -4.40 6.60 17.07
N LEU A 191 -5.17 5.68 17.66
CA LEU A 191 -6.41 5.21 17.03
C LEU A 191 -7.48 6.31 16.86
N PRO A 192 -7.76 7.17 17.86
CA PRO A 192 -8.70 8.27 17.68
C PRO A 192 -8.26 9.24 16.58
N GLU A 193 -6.96 9.52 16.49
CA GLU A 193 -6.44 10.39 15.45
C GLU A 193 -6.50 9.73 14.05
N ALA A 194 -6.23 8.44 13.95
CA ALA A 194 -6.34 7.68 12.70
C ALA A 194 -7.77 7.68 12.14
N VAL A 195 -8.78 7.63 13.01
CA VAL A 195 -10.20 7.79 12.61
C VAL A 195 -10.42 9.14 11.91
N THR A 196 -9.78 10.22 12.38
CA THR A 196 -9.92 11.55 11.75
C THR A 196 -9.17 11.68 10.42
N ARG A 197 -8.20 10.80 10.16
CA ARG A 197 -7.44 10.77 8.90
C ARG A 197 -8.06 9.87 7.85
N ALA A 198 -8.91 8.92 8.25
CA ALA A 198 -9.59 8.01 7.34
C ALA A 198 -10.86 8.67 6.76
N GLY A 199 -10.84 8.93 5.46
CA GLY A 199 -11.98 9.52 4.74
C GLY A 199 -13.11 8.54 4.44
N ALA A 200 -12.82 7.24 4.31
CA ALA A 200 -13.81 6.21 4.01
C ALA A 200 -13.57 4.90 4.75
N LEU A 201 -12.33 4.46 4.89
CA LEU A 201 -11.97 3.17 5.47
C LEU A 201 -10.78 3.31 6.43
N LEU A 202 -10.94 2.78 7.63
CA LEU A 202 -9.87 2.53 8.58
C LEU A 202 -9.71 1.01 8.76
N ILE A 203 -8.54 0.48 8.44
CA ILE A 203 -8.17 -0.90 8.74
C ILE A 203 -7.23 -0.86 9.95
N VAL A 204 -7.52 -1.62 10.99
CA VAL A 204 -6.66 -1.72 12.18
C VAL A 204 -6.13 -3.15 12.29
N CYS A 205 -4.82 -3.30 12.26
CA CYS A 205 -4.11 -4.56 12.38
C CYS A 205 -3.52 -4.67 13.79
N GLY A 206 -3.96 -5.65 14.59
CA GLY A 206 -3.47 -5.83 15.95
C GLY A 206 -4.42 -6.59 16.86
N ASP A 207 -4.15 -6.53 18.17
CA ASP A 207 -4.90 -7.30 19.17
C ASP A 207 -6.37 -6.79 19.27
N PRO A 208 -7.37 -7.65 19.00
CA PRO A 208 -8.77 -7.25 19.03
C PRO A 208 -9.25 -6.75 20.39
N GLN A 209 -8.74 -7.28 21.50
CA GLN A 209 -9.17 -6.87 22.83
C GLN A 209 -8.69 -5.45 23.13
N ARG A 210 -7.41 -5.17 22.82
CA ARG A 210 -6.83 -3.82 22.95
C ARG A 210 -7.56 -2.81 22.06
N ILE A 211 -7.79 -3.15 20.79
CA ILE A 211 -8.41 -2.23 19.82
C ILE A 211 -9.86 -1.93 20.21
N ASN A 212 -10.63 -2.94 20.60
CA ASN A 212 -12.01 -2.74 21.04
C ASN A 212 -12.10 -1.96 22.37
N SER A 213 -11.11 -2.11 23.26
CA SER A 213 -11.02 -1.30 24.48
C SER A 213 -10.89 0.18 24.15
N VAL A 214 -10.01 0.53 23.21
CA VAL A 214 -9.77 1.93 22.80
C VAL A 214 -10.95 2.51 22.02
N LEU A 215 -11.43 1.80 20.99
CA LEU A 215 -12.51 2.30 20.14
C LEU A 215 -13.88 2.28 20.85
N GLY A 216 -14.08 1.36 21.79
CA GLY A 216 -15.29 1.26 22.61
C GLY A 216 -15.34 2.21 23.81
N ALA A 217 -14.20 2.75 24.26
CA ALA A 217 -14.15 3.76 25.31
C ALA A 217 -14.49 5.18 24.81
N GLY A 218 -14.55 5.39 23.49
CA GLY A 218 -14.83 6.69 22.85
C GLY A 218 -16.27 6.89 22.36
N VAL A 219 -17.18 5.95 22.64
CA VAL A 219 -18.64 6.01 22.33
C VAL A 219 -19.43 6.16 23.61
#